data_AF-A0A7X5TDN5-F1
#
_entry.id   AF-A0A7X5TDN5-F1
#
_cell.length_a   1.000
_cell.length_b   1.000
_cell.length_c   1.000
_cell.angle_alpha   90.00
_cell.angle_beta   90.00
_cell.angle_gamma   90.00
#
_symmetry.space_group_name_H-M   'P 1'
#
loop_
_entity.id
_entity.type
_entity.pdbx_description
1 polymer ?
#
loop_
_entity_poly.entity_id
_entity_poly.type
_entity_poly.pdbx_seq_one_letter_code
_entity_poly.pdbx_strand_id
1 'polypeptide(L)'
;MSILIKSRSAEALTRKPAENTAKVDVNEKKEAKWTELHHAYYIGNEEEAKDLINKGADLDARGMEGYTPRLLGITNGTIISKRDELSAYEISFLSHKVLANWLNLEGRVSIDGTKVRLERFYSNFMFLEIADSLKAFREDSLFSKFRLGNKAEKLEQALREAYDAKRSDKEIVRKIKNGELVFIASGWKMHTITLCFMNGYLAICNRGGGKYDPTITAFKIDPANMTEDLLFVMTKFVKDKEAFQAYSYIYEYLPEKFLASTDNLCKLFKTIAPSPQKSENCALASVKAAVRFAWAMLLKDEPDQQTLAHAREETKFLGSIKTAARLVCAKLHKNKSDKQTLAYAREETKLFTDFSAMRVFQEFIRTHILQCHVLSRSAKLSFEAKKSRFEKTYSKHEENLQGNLVSLP
;
A
#
# COMPACT_ATOMS: atom_id res chain seq x y z
N MET A 1 64.03 -50.39 26.14
CA MET A 1 62.97 -49.74 25.36
C MET A 1 63.33 -48.27 25.10
N SER A 2 64.35 -48.12 24.28
CA SER A 2 64.68 -47.02 23.38
C SER A 2 63.42 -46.36 22.77
N ILE A 3 63.26 -45.05 22.51
CA ILE A 3 64.22 -43.98 22.21
C ILE A 3 63.61 -42.59 22.54
N LEU A 4 64.52 -41.72 22.95
CA LEU A 4 64.49 -40.28 23.21
C LEU A 4 64.42 -39.44 21.90
N ILE A 5 64.22 -38.10 22.01
CA ILE A 5 64.90 -37.06 21.17
C ILE A 5 64.34 -36.85 19.73
N LYS A 6 64.20 -35.66 19.11
CA LYS A 6 64.74 -34.29 19.27
C LYS A 6 63.86 -33.26 18.53
N SER A 7 64.04 -32.00 18.93
CA SER A 7 63.61 -30.74 18.33
C SER A 7 64.23 -30.38 16.98
N ARG A 8 63.50 -29.52 16.24
CA ARG A 8 63.92 -28.41 15.33
C ARG A 8 64.70 -28.73 14.04
N SER A 9 64.18 -28.29 12.91
CA SER A 9 64.82 -27.27 12.04
C SER A 9 63.93 -26.90 10.85
N ALA A 10 64.23 -25.74 10.28
CA ALA A 10 63.44 -24.93 9.37
C ALA A 10 63.49 -25.38 7.89
N GLU A 11 62.60 -24.75 7.11
CA GLU A 11 62.58 -24.60 5.65
C GLU A 11 62.06 -25.78 4.80
N ALA A 12 60.76 -25.71 4.47
CA ALA A 12 60.28 -26.08 3.14
C ALA A 12 59.01 -25.30 2.76
N LEU A 13 59.20 -24.32 1.86
CA LEU A 13 58.31 -23.98 0.76
C LEU A 13 56.86 -23.55 1.07
N THR A 14 56.72 -22.22 1.14
CA THR A 14 55.71 -21.43 0.42
C THR A 14 54.70 -22.23 -0.43
N ARG A 15 53.51 -22.48 0.12
CA ARG A 15 52.29 -22.56 -0.68
C ARG A 15 51.26 -21.67 -0.01
N LYS A 16 51.04 -20.48 -0.57
CA LYS A 16 49.80 -19.73 -0.33
C LYS A 16 48.64 -20.67 -0.66
N PRO A 17 47.60 -20.81 0.19
CA PRO A 17 46.39 -21.47 -0.25
C PRO A 17 45.87 -20.72 -1.47
N ALA A 18 45.63 -21.44 -2.56
CA ALA A 18 44.96 -20.88 -3.72
C ALA A 18 43.61 -20.34 -3.25
N GLU A 19 43.42 -19.03 -3.33
CA GLU A 19 42.12 -18.40 -3.26
C GLU A 19 41.28 -18.98 -4.40
N ASN A 20 40.47 -19.97 -4.07
CA ASN A 20 39.40 -20.43 -4.93
C ASN A 20 38.29 -19.36 -4.88
N THR A 21 38.52 -18.24 -5.55
CA THR A 21 37.49 -17.25 -5.83
C THR A 21 36.61 -17.80 -6.93
N ALA A 22 35.70 -18.72 -6.57
CA ALA A 22 34.55 -19.00 -7.42
C ALA A 22 33.90 -17.65 -7.75
N LYS A 23 33.87 -17.30 -9.04
CA LYS A 23 33.30 -16.04 -9.51
C LYS A 23 31.79 -16.10 -9.25
N VAL A 24 31.36 -15.57 -8.11
CA VAL A 24 29.95 -15.49 -7.72
C VAL A 24 29.25 -14.56 -8.72
N ASP A 25 28.23 -15.07 -9.40
CA ASP A 25 27.39 -14.26 -10.26
C ASP A 25 26.48 -13.40 -9.37
N VAL A 26 26.70 -12.07 -9.39
CA VAL A 26 25.91 -11.11 -8.60
C VAL A 26 24.41 -11.13 -8.95
N ASN A 27 24.06 -11.67 -10.12
CA ASN A 27 22.69 -11.81 -10.61
C ASN A 27 22.10 -13.22 -10.41
N GLU A 28 22.80 -14.09 -9.67
CA GLU A 28 22.30 -15.41 -9.35
C GLU A 28 20.95 -15.31 -8.62
N LYS A 29 19.97 -16.08 -9.10
CA LYS A 29 18.64 -16.14 -8.53
C LYS A 29 18.54 -17.31 -7.54
N LYS A 30 18.17 -16.99 -6.30
CA LYS A 30 17.95 -17.93 -5.21
C LYS A 30 16.45 -18.26 -5.07
N GLU A 31 16.00 -18.60 -3.87
CA GLU A 31 14.59 -18.85 -3.57
C GLU A 31 13.68 -17.69 -4.02
N ALA A 32 12.45 -18.01 -4.42
CA ALA A 32 11.51 -17.06 -5.01
C ALA A 32 12.06 -16.28 -6.24
N LYS A 33 13.11 -16.80 -6.90
CA LYS A 33 13.79 -16.14 -8.03
C LYS A 33 14.40 -14.78 -7.67
N TRP A 34 14.68 -14.54 -6.39
CA TRP A 34 15.29 -13.29 -5.92
C TRP A 34 16.79 -13.27 -6.16
N THR A 35 17.32 -12.13 -6.56
CA THR A 35 18.76 -11.83 -6.54
C THR A 35 19.14 -11.24 -5.19
N GLU A 36 20.43 -11.13 -4.88
CA GLU A 36 20.89 -10.46 -3.66
C GLU A 36 20.40 -9.01 -3.59
N LEU A 37 20.30 -8.33 -4.75
CA LEU A 37 19.76 -6.98 -4.81
C LEU A 37 18.29 -6.91 -4.37
N HIS A 38 17.48 -7.95 -4.65
CA HIS A 38 16.10 -8.01 -4.14
C HIS A 38 16.08 -8.02 -2.61
N HIS A 39 16.96 -8.80 -1.98
CA HIS A 39 17.06 -8.88 -0.53
C HIS A 39 17.50 -7.54 0.06
N ALA A 40 18.55 -6.92 -0.47
CA ALA A 40 19.05 -5.63 0.00
C ALA A 40 17.96 -4.54 -0.03
N TYR A 41 17.20 -4.44 -1.12
CA TYR A 41 16.06 -3.51 -1.21
C TYR A 41 14.92 -3.88 -0.26
N TYR A 42 14.60 -5.17 -0.12
CA TYR A 42 13.52 -5.62 0.76
C TYR A 42 13.78 -5.25 2.23
N ILE A 43 15.02 -5.38 2.71
CA ILE A 43 15.40 -5.02 4.08
C ILE A 43 15.80 -3.54 4.24
N GLY A 44 16.00 -2.81 3.13
CA GLY A 44 16.41 -1.41 3.15
C GLY A 44 17.90 -1.18 3.41
N ASN A 45 18.76 -2.16 3.09
CA ASN A 45 20.21 -2.03 3.26
C ASN A 45 20.81 -1.24 2.08
N GLU A 46 20.81 0.10 2.21
CA GLU A 46 21.30 1.00 1.15
C GLU A 46 22.78 0.79 0.79
N GLU A 47 23.62 0.42 1.77
CA GLU A 47 25.06 0.20 1.55
C GLU A 47 25.28 -1.06 0.71
N GLU A 48 24.68 -2.18 1.12
CA GLU A 48 24.73 -3.43 0.36
C GLU A 48 24.12 -3.28 -1.03
N ALA A 49 23.01 -2.55 -1.17
CA ALA A 49 22.42 -2.28 -2.47
C ALA A 49 23.37 -1.50 -3.39
N LYS A 50 24.07 -0.48 -2.88
CA LYS A 50 25.07 0.28 -3.64
C LYS A 50 26.24 -0.60 -4.06
N ASP A 51 26.76 -1.43 -3.17
CA ASP A 51 27.86 -2.33 -3.47
C ASP A 51 27.49 -3.37 -4.54
N LEU A 52 26.28 -3.93 -4.47
CA LEU A 52 25.77 -4.87 -5.47
C LEU A 52 25.61 -4.19 -6.84
N ILE A 53 25.07 -2.96 -6.87
CA ILE A 53 24.94 -2.17 -8.11
C ILE A 53 26.33 -1.90 -8.72
N ASN A 54 27.32 -1.52 -7.91
CA ASN A 54 28.70 -1.30 -8.36
C ASN A 54 29.36 -2.57 -8.92
N LYS A 55 28.94 -3.75 -8.44
CA LYS A 55 29.36 -5.06 -8.95
C LYS A 55 28.60 -5.51 -10.21
N GLY A 56 27.66 -4.71 -10.73
CA GLY A 56 26.90 -5.01 -11.94
C GLY A 56 25.60 -5.76 -11.69
N ALA A 57 25.01 -5.65 -10.51
CA ALA A 57 23.69 -6.21 -10.23
C ALA A 57 22.60 -5.58 -11.12
N ASP A 58 21.76 -6.43 -11.70
CA ASP A 58 20.65 -6.05 -12.58
C ASP A 58 19.49 -5.50 -11.75
N LEU A 59 19.25 -4.19 -11.90
CA LEU A 59 18.15 -3.46 -11.27
C LEU A 59 16.77 -3.83 -11.84
N ASP A 60 16.72 -4.35 -13.07
CA ASP A 60 15.49 -4.76 -13.75
C ASP A 60 15.20 -6.27 -13.60
N ALA A 61 16.06 -6.99 -12.86
CA ALA A 61 15.89 -8.41 -12.60
C ALA A 61 14.51 -8.68 -11.99
N ARG A 62 13.72 -9.55 -12.62
CA ARG A 62 12.36 -9.89 -12.16
C ARG A 62 12.37 -11.18 -11.34
N GLY A 63 11.95 -11.07 -10.09
CA GLY A 63 11.71 -12.18 -9.18
C GLY A 63 10.35 -12.84 -9.35
N MET A 64 9.93 -13.63 -8.36
CA MET A 64 8.59 -14.24 -8.32
C MET A 64 7.50 -13.15 -8.36
N GLU A 65 6.41 -13.44 -9.06
CA GLU A 65 5.31 -12.49 -9.32
C GLU A 65 5.71 -11.18 -10.03
N GLY A 66 6.95 -11.09 -10.54
CA GLY A 66 7.40 -9.96 -11.35
C GLY A 66 7.89 -8.75 -10.55
N TYR A 67 8.20 -8.87 -9.26
CA TYR A 67 8.84 -7.77 -8.53
C TYR A 67 10.28 -7.57 -9.03
N THR A 68 10.69 -6.32 -9.21
CA THR A 68 12.09 -5.89 -9.28
C THR A 68 12.62 -5.62 -7.87
N PRO A 69 13.95 -5.52 -7.66
CA PRO A 69 14.50 -5.10 -6.39
C PRO A 69 13.87 -3.81 -5.87
N ARG A 70 13.81 -2.78 -6.70
CA ARG A 70 13.26 -1.49 -6.32
C ARG A 70 11.75 -1.57 -6.01
N LEU A 71 10.97 -2.35 -6.75
CA LEU A 71 9.56 -2.59 -6.42
C LEU A 71 9.41 -3.22 -5.03
N LEU A 72 10.26 -4.18 -4.63
CA LEU A 72 10.21 -4.73 -3.27
C LEU A 72 10.43 -3.66 -2.22
N GLY A 73 11.46 -2.82 -2.39
CA GLY A 73 11.74 -1.79 -1.40
C GLY A 73 10.67 -0.70 -1.34
N ILE A 74 10.11 -0.27 -2.49
CA ILE A 74 8.98 0.65 -2.55
C ILE A 74 7.77 0.06 -1.85
N THR A 75 7.49 -1.22 -2.09
CA THR A 75 6.27 -1.86 -1.60
C THR A 75 6.34 -2.23 -0.13
N ASN A 76 7.53 -2.50 0.40
CA ASN A 76 7.77 -2.66 1.83
C ASN A 76 7.90 -1.30 2.55
N GLY A 77 8.07 -0.20 1.81
CA GLY A 77 8.33 1.13 2.38
C GLY A 77 9.70 1.21 3.04
N THR A 78 10.70 0.52 2.50
CA THR A 78 12.11 0.60 2.94
C THR A 78 12.91 1.56 2.08
N ILE A 79 12.41 1.91 0.90
CA ILE A 79 12.92 3.01 0.08
C ILE A 79 11.78 3.91 -0.39
N ILE A 80 12.10 5.17 -0.60
CA ILE A 80 11.25 6.12 -1.29
C ILE A 80 11.93 6.43 -2.62
N SER A 81 11.30 6.02 -3.72
CA SER A 81 11.76 6.41 -5.06
C SER A 81 10.88 7.51 -5.62
N LYS A 82 11.52 8.44 -6.32
CA LYS A 82 10.76 9.39 -7.13
C LYS A 82 10.22 8.67 -8.35
N ARG A 83 9.10 9.17 -8.85
CA ARG A 83 8.37 8.54 -9.94
C ARG A 83 9.16 8.49 -11.25
N ASP A 84 9.94 9.53 -11.52
CA ASP A 84 10.84 9.65 -12.67
C ASP A 84 12.05 8.71 -12.61
N GLU A 85 12.35 8.17 -11.43
CA GLU A 85 13.37 7.13 -11.28
C GLU A 85 12.84 5.76 -11.73
N LEU A 86 11.52 5.53 -11.67
CA LEU A 86 10.90 4.22 -11.95
C LEU A 86 10.93 3.87 -13.43
N SER A 87 11.19 2.59 -13.72
CA SER A 87 11.10 2.08 -15.08
C SER A 87 9.65 1.99 -15.55
N ALA A 88 9.47 1.92 -16.87
CA ALA A 88 8.17 1.71 -17.50
C ALA A 88 7.40 0.51 -16.92
N TYR A 89 8.13 -0.59 -16.71
CA TYR A 89 7.62 -1.82 -16.14
C TYR A 89 7.12 -1.60 -14.70
N GLU A 90 7.92 -0.93 -13.85
CA GLU A 90 7.61 -0.69 -12.44
C GLU A 90 6.37 0.19 -12.27
N ILE A 91 6.25 1.25 -13.08
CA ILE A 91 5.06 2.11 -13.12
C ILE A 91 3.82 1.29 -13.49
N SER A 92 3.94 0.45 -14.53
CA SER A 92 2.85 -0.41 -14.97
C SER A 92 2.46 -1.40 -13.88
N PHE A 93 3.43 -2.09 -13.27
CA PHE A 93 3.23 -3.04 -12.19
C PHE A 93 2.46 -2.42 -11.02
N LEU A 94 2.93 -1.30 -10.47
CA LEU A 94 2.28 -0.63 -9.33
C LEU A 94 0.87 -0.16 -9.69
N SER A 95 0.69 0.36 -10.91
CA SER A 95 -0.62 0.81 -11.38
C SER A 95 -1.63 -0.35 -11.43
N HIS A 96 -1.24 -1.50 -11.99
CA HIS A 96 -2.08 -2.70 -12.01
C HIS A 96 -2.44 -3.18 -10.61
N LYS A 97 -1.46 -3.26 -9.70
CA LYS A 97 -1.65 -3.71 -8.32
C LYS A 97 -2.58 -2.80 -7.51
N VAL A 98 -2.38 -1.48 -7.60
CA VAL A 98 -3.23 -0.48 -6.92
C VAL A 98 -4.65 -0.55 -7.45
N LEU A 99 -4.83 -0.64 -8.77
CA LEU A 99 -6.16 -0.74 -9.37
C LEU A 99 -6.87 -2.03 -9.03
N ALA A 100 -6.16 -3.15 -9.03
CA ALA A 100 -6.73 -4.41 -8.61
C ALA A 100 -7.30 -4.31 -7.19
N ASN A 101 -6.55 -3.69 -6.28
CA ASN A 101 -7.03 -3.45 -4.91
C ASN A 101 -8.24 -2.51 -4.87
N TRP A 102 -8.25 -1.44 -5.67
CA TRP A 102 -9.33 -0.45 -5.67
C TRP A 102 -10.64 -0.98 -6.26
N LEU A 103 -10.51 -1.71 -7.36
CA LEU A 103 -11.62 -2.30 -8.09
C LEU A 103 -12.00 -3.69 -7.60
N ASN A 104 -11.25 -4.24 -6.65
CA ASN A 104 -11.39 -5.61 -6.19
C ASN A 104 -11.32 -6.62 -7.36
N LEU A 105 -10.24 -6.53 -8.13
CA LEU A 105 -9.96 -7.44 -9.24
C LEU A 105 -9.00 -8.53 -8.77
N GLU A 106 -9.21 -9.72 -9.31
CA GLU A 106 -8.38 -10.91 -9.10
C GLU A 106 -8.12 -11.54 -10.46
N GLY A 107 -6.94 -12.13 -10.61
CA GLY A 107 -6.50 -12.79 -11.83
C GLY A 107 -5.04 -12.51 -12.14
N ARG A 108 -4.66 -12.78 -13.39
CA ARG A 108 -3.30 -12.55 -13.87
C ARG A 108 -3.29 -11.67 -15.08
N VAL A 109 -2.30 -10.79 -15.15
CA VAL A 109 -2.01 -9.94 -16.29
C VAL A 109 -0.60 -10.24 -16.81
N SER A 110 -0.36 -9.94 -18.08
CA SER A 110 0.99 -9.96 -18.65
C SER A 110 1.49 -8.52 -18.75
N ILE A 111 2.56 -8.20 -18.04
CA ILE A 111 3.23 -6.88 -18.11
C ILE A 111 4.61 -7.14 -18.70
N ASP A 112 4.84 -6.67 -19.93
CA ASP A 112 6.12 -6.85 -20.64
C ASP A 112 6.63 -8.31 -20.60
N GLY A 113 5.75 -9.24 -21.02
CA GLY A 113 6.01 -10.68 -21.00
C GLY A 113 6.00 -11.36 -19.63
N THR A 114 5.89 -10.60 -18.54
CA THR A 114 5.90 -11.12 -17.17
C THR A 114 4.48 -11.34 -16.67
N LYS A 115 4.18 -12.58 -16.24
CA LYS A 115 2.89 -12.91 -15.62
C LYS A 115 2.85 -12.39 -14.19
N VAL A 116 1.94 -11.47 -13.91
CA VAL A 116 1.76 -10.81 -12.62
C VAL A 116 0.35 -11.11 -12.11
N ARG A 117 0.22 -11.66 -10.90
CA ARG A 117 -1.10 -11.71 -10.23
C ARG A 117 -1.55 -10.32 -9.84
N LEU A 118 -2.84 -10.05 -9.91
CA LEU A 118 -3.41 -8.76 -9.55
C LEU A 118 -3.60 -8.63 -8.02
N GLU A 119 -4.06 -9.71 -7.39
CA GLU A 119 -4.20 -9.85 -5.94
C GLU A 119 -2.85 -10.10 -5.23
N ARG A 120 -2.89 -10.32 -3.90
CA ARG A 120 -1.71 -10.58 -3.05
C ARG A 120 -0.68 -9.47 -3.05
N PHE A 121 -1.15 -8.23 -3.01
CA PHE A 121 -0.30 -7.04 -2.95
C PHE A 121 -0.36 -6.42 -1.56
N TYR A 122 0.40 -7.02 -0.64
CA TYR A 122 0.46 -6.68 0.77
C TYR A 122 1.52 -5.61 1.01
N SER A 123 1.16 -4.35 0.79
CA SER A 123 2.16 -3.28 0.63
C SER A 123 1.83 -2.00 1.39
N ASN A 124 2.86 -1.43 2.03
CA ASN A 124 2.83 -0.11 2.66
C ASN A 124 2.63 1.01 1.62
N PHE A 125 2.89 0.74 0.34
CA PHE A 125 2.66 1.68 -0.75
C PHE A 125 1.22 2.22 -0.79
N MET A 126 0.25 1.46 -0.26
CA MET A 126 -1.15 1.90 -0.18
C MET A 126 -1.37 3.17 0.65
N PHE A 127 -0.51 3.44 1.64
CA PHE A 127 -0.57 4.68 2.42
C PHE A 127 -0.26 5.89 1.53
N LEU A 128 0.81 5.81 0.74
CA LEU A 128 1.19 6.85 -0.21
C LEU A 128 0.10 7.10 -1.26
N GLU A 129 -0.49 6.02 -1.78
CA GLU A 129 -1.57 6.11 -2.78
C GLU A 129 -2.82 6.82 -2.27
N ILE A 130 -3.17 6.58 -1.00
CA ILE A 130 -4.30 7.30 -0.38
C ILE A 130 -3.91 8.75 -0.09
N ALA A 131 -2.68 9.03 0.35
CA ALA A 131 -2.20 10.40 0.54
C ALA A 131 -2.23 11.21 -0.76
N ASP A 132 -1.71 10.66 -1.86
CA ASP A 132 -1.74 11.31 -3.17
C ASP A 132 -3.18 11.50 -3.69
N SER A 133 -4.07 10.57 -3.39
CA SER A 133 -5.50 10.75 -3.66
C SER A 133 -6.04 11.95 -2.89
N LEU A 134 -5.83 12.01 -1.57
CA LEU A 134 -6.30 13.11 -0.73
C LEU A 134 -5.81 14.47 -1.23
N LYS A 135 -4.53 14.56 -1.60
CA LYS A 135 -3.97 15.77 -2.20
C LYS A 135 -4.71 16.17 -3.47
N ALA A 136 -4.86 15.25 -4.42
CA ALA A 136 -5.57 15.50 -5.67
C ALA A 136 -7.05 15.90 -5.46
N PHE A 137 -7.71 15.33 -4.44
CA PHE A 137 -9.07 15.70 -4.06
C PHE A 137 -9.16 17.12 -3.51
N ARG A 138 -8.20 17.53 -2.67
CA ARG A 138 -8.16 18.87 -2.08
C ARG A 138 -7.91 19.97 -3.11
N GLU A 139 -7.08 19.69 -4.10
CA GLU A 139 -6.72 20.64 -5.16
C GLU A 139 -7.82 20.78 -6.23
N ASP A 140 -8.87 19.95 -6.20
CA ASP A 140 -9.94 19.97 -7.20
C ASP A 140 -11.14 20.83 -6.79
N SER A 141 -11.41 21.84 -7.62
CA SER A 141 -12.61 22.69 -7.58
C SER A 141 -13.95 21.95 -7.47
N LEU A 142 -14.10 20.75 -8.05
CA LEU A 142 -15.32 19.92 -7.99
C LEU A 142 -15.57 19.33 -6.60
N PHE A 143 -14.52 19.17 -5.80
CA PHE A 143 -14.58 18.64 -4.45
C PHE A 143 -14.44 19.73 -3.37
N SER A 144 -14.42 21.00 -3.78
CA SER A 144 -14.47 22.18 -2.89
C SER A 144 -15.63 22.18 -1.88
N LYS A 145 -16.69 21.41 -2.15
CA LYS A 145 -17.82 21.19 -1.23
C LYS A 145 -17.44 20.39 0.02
N PHE A 146 -16.44 19.51 -0.08
CA PHE A 146 -15.85 18.84 1.06
C PHE A 146 -14.85 19.82 1.66
N ARG A 147 -15.20 20.42 2.80
CA ARG A 147 -14.33 21.37 3.53
C ARG A 147 -13.15 20.60 4.13
N LEU A 148 -12.23 20.16 3.29
CA LEU A 148 -11.15 19.26 3.69
C LEU A 148 -10.11 19.97 4.55
N GLY A 149 -9.92 21.29 4.40
CA GLY A 149 -9.20 22.17 5.35
C GLY A 149 -7.89 21.61 5.91
N ASN A 150 -7.48 22.09 7.09
CA ASN A 150 -6.26 21.62 7.76
C ASN A 150 -6.35 20.16 8.24
N LYS A 151 -7.58 19.61 8.38
CA LYS A 151 -7.80 18.24 8.84
C LYS A 151 -7.35 17.22 7.79
N ALA A 152 -7.62 17.48 6.52
CA ALA A 152 -7.15 16.63 5.44
C ALA A 152 -5.64 16.72 5.23
N GLU A 153 -5.01 17.87 5.52
CA GLU A 153 -3.55 17.99 5.54
C GLU A 153 -2.93 17.09 6.61
N LYS A 154 -3.47 17.13 7.83
CA LYS A 154 -3.04 16.25 8.93
C LYS A 154 -3.18 14.77 8.57
N LEU A 155 -4.32 14.40 7.96
CA LEU A 155 -4.55 13.03 7.50
C LEU A 155 -3.57 12.63 6.38
N GLU A 156 -3.38 13.49 5.37
CA GLU A 156 -2.43 13.26 4.28
C GLU A 156 -1.00 13.09 4.81
N GLN A 157 -0.57 13.98 5.70
CA GLN A 157 0.76 13.94 6.31
C GLN A 157 0.97 12.65 7.09
N ALA A 158 0.03 12.27 7.96
CA ALA A 158 0.13 11.03 8.74
C ALA A 158 0.20 9.77 7.84
N LEU A 159 -0.47 9.77 6.69
CA LEU A 159 -0.37 8.68 5.70
C LEU A 159 0.99 8.67 5.00
N ARG A 160 1.56 9.83 4.66
CA ARG A 160 2.92 9.90 4.09
C ARG A 160 3.97 9.41 5.09
N GLU A 161 3.85 9.82 6.35
CA GLU A 161 4.69 9.31 7.44
C GLU A 161 4.49 7.81 7.69
N ALA A 162 3.30 7.27 7.43
CA ALA A 162 3.05 5.83 7.51
C ALA A 162 3.82 5.02 6.45
N TYR A 163 4.09 5.65 5.32
CA TYR A 163 4.88 5.10 4.22
C TYR A 163 6.39 5.37 4.37
N ASP A 164 6.77 6.45 5.05
CA ASP A 164 8.16 6.92 5.12
C ASP A 164 9.08 5.90 5.80
N ALA A 165 10.02 5.36 5.02
CA ALA A 165 11.04 4.42 5.46
C ALA A 165 11.98 4.99 6.55
N LYS A 166 12.12 6.32 6.61
CA LYS A 166 13.09 7.02 7.47
C LYS A 166 12.47 7.55 8.76
N ARG A 167 11.17 7.29 8.98
CA ARG A 167 10.49 7.69 10.21
C ARG A 167 11.16 7.06 11.43
N SER A 168 11.40 7.86 12.46
CA SER A 168 12.06 7.40 13.68
C SER A 168 11.08 6.68 14.60
N ASP A 169 11.45 5.50 15.09
CA ASP A 169 10.66 4.75 16.08
C ASP A 169 10.39 5.59 17.34
N LYS A 170 11.39 6.38 17.78
CA LYS A 170 11.26 7.33 18.89
C LYS A 170 10.22 8.41 18.62
N GLU A 171 10.19 8.93 17.39
CA GLU A 171 9.21 9.94 17.00
C GLU A 171 7.80 9.35 16.98
N ILE A 172 7.63 8.14 16.43
CA ILE A 172 6.34 7.44 16.43
C ILE A 172 5.82 7.25 17.85
N VAL A 173 6.66 6.74 18.75
CA VAL A 173 6.31 6.55 20.16
C VAL A 173 5.90 7.87 20.80
N ARG A 174 6.66 8.95 20.57
CA ARG A 174 6.34 10.29 21.08
C ARG A 174 4.99 10.78 20.56
N LYS A 175 4.72 10.67 19.26
CA LYS A 175 3.46 11.11 18.64
C LYS A 175 2.26 10.37 19.23
N ILE A 176 2.36 9.04 19.40
CA ILE A 176 1.29 8.23 20.01
C ILE A 176 1.06 8.63 21.47
N LYS A 177 2.14 8.82 22.26
CA LYS A 177 2.05 9.32 23.65
C LYS A 177 1.34 10.67 23.76
N ASN A 178 1.55 11.53 22.77
CA ASN A 178 0.93 12.84 22.69
C ASN A 178 -0.49 12.83 22.10
N GLY A 179 -1.04 11.65 21.77
CA GLY A 179 -2.36 11.51 21.14
C GLY A 179 -2.41 11.93 19.67
N GLU A 180 -1.28 12.16 19.03
CA GLU A 180 -1.23 12.53 17.61
C GLU A 180 -1.68 11.37 16.71
N LEU A 181 -2.21 11.70 15.53
CA LEU A 181 -2.63 10.71 14.53
C LEU A 181 -1.41 9.94 13.99
N VAL A 182 -1.41 8.62 14.15
CA VAL A 182 -0.36 7.75 13.62
C VAL A 182 -0.98 6.49 13.00
N PHE A 183 -0.56 6.16 11.78
CA PHE A 183 -0.85 4.88 11.16
C PHE A 183 0.37 3.96 11.19
N ILE A 184 0.11 2.69 11.49
CA ILE A 184 1.11 1.63 11.48
C ILE A 184 0.61 0.48 10.61
N ALA A 185 1.39 0.13 9.60
CA ALA A 185 1.20 -1.09 8.85
C ALA A 185 1.60 -2.29 9.72
N SER A 186 0.70 -3.25 9.88
CA SER A 186 0.94 -4.49 10.61
C SER A 186 0.25 -5.64 9.87
N GLY A 187 0.15 -6.79 10.50
CA GLY A 187 -0.40 -8.01 9.91
C GLY A 187 0.61 -9.12 9.93
N TRP A 188 0.39 -10.14 9.12
CA TRP A 188 1.15 -11.37 9.12
C TRP A 188 1.46 -11.82 7.70
N LYS A 189 2.07 -12.98 7.55
CA LYS A 189 2.42 -13.51 6.23
C LYS A 189 1.21 -13.49 5.29
N MET A 190 1.36 -12.77 4.18
CA MET A 190 0.32 -12.58 3.16
C MET A 190 -0.98 -11.94 3.68
N HIS A 191 -0.92 -11.09 4.70
CA HIS A 191 -2.07 -10.32 5.15
C HIS A 191 -1.65 -9.01 5.81
N THR A 192 -2.32 -7.91 5.45
CA THR A 192 -2.02 -6.59 6.00
C THR A 192 -3.21 -6.03 6.73
N ILE A 193 -2.96 -5.56 7.94
CA ILE A 193 -3.89 -4.73 8.72
C ILE A 193 -3.29 -3.34 8.92
N THR A 194 -4.13 -2.40 9.33
CA THR A 194 -3.67 -1.06 9.70
C THR A 194 -4.07 -0.80 11.14
N LEU A 195 -3.09 -0.47 11.97
CA LEU A 195 -3.31 0.06 13.30
C LEU A 195 -3.36 1.59 13.17
N CYS A 196 -4.36 2.22 13.78
CA CYS A 196 -4.50 3.67 13.81
C CYS A 196 -4.58 4.13 15.26
N PHE A 197 -3.67 5.03 15.64
CA PHE A 197 -3.61 5.64 16.96
C PHE A 197 -4.04 7.10 16.84
N MET A 198 -4.90 7.57 17.75
CA MET A 198 -5.27 8.99 17.86
C MET A 198 -5.98 9.26 19.19
N ASN A 199 -5.64 10.35 19.87
CA ASN A 199 -6.32 10.85 21.08
C ASN A 199 -6.54 9.78 22.17
N GLY A 200 -5.57 8.90 22.41
CA GLY A 200 -5.71 7.82 23.40
C GLY A 200 -6.62 6.67 22.95
N TYR A 201 -6.87 6.52 21.65
CA TYR A 201 -7.56 5.38 21.06
C TYR A 201 -6.65 4.61 20.09
N LEU A 202 -6.85 3.30 20.07
CA LEU A 202 -6.28 2.36 19.09
C LEU A 202 -7.43 1.76 18.28
N ALA A 203 -7.38 1.91 16.96
CA ALA A 203 -8.23 1.15 16.04
C ALA A 203 -7.44 0.10 15.27
N ILE A 204 -7.86 -1.15 15.42
CA ILE A 204 -7.40 -2.29 14.63
C ILE A 204 -8.29 -2.40 13.40
N CYS A 205 -7.73 -2.05 12.24
CA CYS A 205 -8.45 -2.03 10.98
C CYS A 205 -8.08 -3.25 10.14
N ASN A 206 -8.90 -4.29 10.25
CA ASN A 206 -8.72 -5.55 9.53
C ASN A 206 -9.92 -5.82 8.64
N ARG A 207 -9.72 -5.79 7.32
CA ARG A 207 -10.78 -6.05 6.36
C ARG A 207 -10.70 -7.40 5.67
N GLY A 208 -9.65 -8.20 5.85
CA GLY A 208 -9.52 -9.51 5.20
C GLY A 208 -9.48 -10.67 6.20
N GLY A 209 -9.52 -11.91 5.71
CA GLY A 209 -9.12 -13.09 6.49
C GLY A 209 -10.20 -13.86 7.28
N GLY A 210 -11.47 -13.43 7.33
CA GLY A 210 -12.52 -14.25 7.99
C GLY A 210 -13.79 -13.49 8.35
N LYS A 211 -14.90 -14.24 8.52
CA LYS A 211 -16.19 -13.75 9.06
C LYS A 211 -16.05 -13.57 10.58
N TYR A 212 -16.80 -12.61 11.13
CA TYR A 212 -17.24 -12.47 12.53
C TYR A 212 -16.73 -11.30 13.37
N ASP A 213 -15.70 -10.55 12.94
CA ASP A 213 -15.33 -9.30 13.63
C ASP A 213 -15.57 -8.03 12.81
N PRO A 214 -15.95 -6.91 13.45
CA PRO A 214 -16.07 -5.64 12.77
C PRO A 214 -14.73 -5.27 12.16
N THR A 215 -14.77 -4.72 10.94
CA THR A 215 -13.55 -4.38 10.21
C THR A 215 -12.77 -3.19 10.80
N ILE A 216 -13.35 -2.56 11.81
CA ILE A 216 -12.73 -1.60 12.72
C ILE A 216 -13.06 -2.08 14.13
N THR A 217 -12.04 -2.48 14.88
CA THR A 217 -12.15 -2.76 16.33
C THR A 217 -11.39 -1.67 17.07
N ALA A 218 -12.09 -0.84 17.83
CA ALA A 218 -11.52 0.29 18.55
C ALA A 218 -11.41 0.00 20.05
N PHE A 219 -10.35 0.53 20.67
CA PHE A 219 -10.06 0.47 22.09
C PHE A 219 -9.66 1.85 22.58
N LYS A 220 -10.12 2.22 23.78
CA LYS A 220 -9.51 3.29 24.55
C LYS A 220 -8.27 2.73 25.23
N ILE A 221 -7.15 3.42 25.13
CA ILE A 221 -5.83 2.96 25.59
C ILE A 221 -5.18 3.99 26.49
N ASP A 222 -4.23 3.55 27.32
CA ASP A 222 -3.26 4.44 27.95
C ASP A 222 -2.03 4.57 27.03
N PRO A 223 -1.87 5.69 26.31
CA PRO A 223 -0.81 5.85 25.33
C PRO A 223 0.59 5.94 25.98
N ALA A 224 0.68 6.20 27.29
CA ALA A 224 1.96 6.23 28.01
C ALA A 224 2.69 4.88 27.95
N ASN A 225 1.94 3.78 27.82
CA ASN A 225 2.46 2.42 27.70
C ASN A 225 3.08 2.12 26.32
N MET A 226 3.01 3.02 25.34
CA MET A 226 3.69 2.82 24.06
C MET A 226 5.22 2.81 24.25
N THR A 227 5.91 1.80 23.70
CA THR A 227 7.37 1.67 23.74
C THR A 227 7.94 1.33 22.37
N GLU A 228 9.25 1.54 22.17
CA GLU A 228 9.95 1.13 20.95
C GLU A 228 9.88 -0.39 20.75
N ASP A 229 9.93 -1.18 21.84
CA ASP A 229 9.77 -2.64 21.77
C ASP A 229 8.38 -3.05 21.28
N LEU A 230 7.31 -2.45 21.80
CA LEU A 230 5.96 -2.73 21.31
C LEU A 230 5.82 -2.35 19.83
N LEU A 231 6.39 -1.21 19.44
CA LEU A 231 6.40 -0.76 18.05
C LEU A 231 7.16 -1.73 17.14
N PHE A 232 8.34 -2.20 17.56
CA PHE A 232 9.12 -3.20 16.84
C PHE A 232 8.32 -4.48 16.64
N VAL A 233 7.67 -4.97 17.70
CA VAL A 233 6.91 -6.20 17.65
C VAL A 233 5.72 -6.07 16.68
N MET A 234 4.96 -4.98 16.75
CA MET A 234 3.78 -4.80 15.86
C MET A 234 4.15 -4.52 14.39
N THR A 235 5.35 -3.99 14.10
CA THR A 235 5.76 -3.63 12.73
C THR A 235 6.58 -4.70 12.02
N LYS A 236 7.38 -5.47 12.76
CA LYS A 236 8.31 -6.47 12.21
C LYS A 236 7.92 -7.88 12.62
N PHE A 237 7.95 -8.18 13.92
CA PHE A 237 7.74 -9.55 14.42
C PHE A 237 6.38 -10.14 14.03
N VAL A 238 5.30 -9.34 14.12
CA VAL A 238 3.96 -9.81 13.77
C VAL A 238 3.86 -10.17 12.28
N LYS A 239 4.63 -9.50 11.40
CA LYS A 239 4.63 -9.80 9.95
C LYS A 239 5.18 -11.18 9.64
N ASP A 240 6.10 -11.69 10.45
CA ASP A 240 6.74 -12.99 10.26
C ASP A 240 5.96 -14.14 10.90
N LYS A 241 4.92 -13.84 11.69
CA LYS A 241 4.08 -14.85 12.34
C LYS A 241 3.08 -15.49 11.40
N GLU A 242 2.67 -16.70 11.76
CA GLU A 242 1.47 -17.33 11.21
C GLU A 242 0.20 -16.64 11.73
N ALA A 243 -0.89 -16.75 10.95
CA ALA A 243 -2.13 -16.00 11.18
C ALA A 243 -2.68 -16.12 12.61
N PHE A 244 -2.72 -17.32 13.16
CA PHE A 244 -3.23 -17.58 14.52
C PHE A 244 -2.43 -16.81 15.59
N GLN A 245 -1.10 -16.89 15.54
CA GLN A 245 -0.22 -16.24 16.51
C GLN A 245 -0.25 -14.71 16.38
N ALA A 246 -0.36 -14.22 15.15
CA ALA A 246 -0.50 -12.79 14.90
C ALA A 246 -1.85 -12.26 15.40
N TYR A 247 -2.92 -13.03 15.21
CA TYR A 247 -4.26 -12.66 15.67
C TYR A 247 -4.32 -12.48 17.19
N SER A 248 -3.93 -13.50 17.96
CA SER A 248 -3.90 -13.41 19.43
C SER A 248 -3.00 -12.26 19.90
N TYR A 249 -1.87 -12.03 19.22
CA TYR A 249 -1.03 -10.89 19.55
C TYR A 249 -1.74 -9.55 19.35
N ILE A 250 -2.35 -9.35 18.18
CA ILE A 250 -2.98 -8.07 17.80
C ILE A 250 -4.24 -7.80 18.62
N TYR A 251 -5.07 -8.80 18.87
CA TYR A 251 -6.41 -8.62 19.45
C TYR A 251 -6.48 -8.89 20.95
N GLU A 252 -5.50 -9.57 21.55
CA GLU A 252 -5.50 -9.91 22.98
C GLU A 252 -4.30 -9.24 23.67
N TYR A 253 -3.07 -9.62 23.28
CA TYR A 253 -1.86 -9.17 23.95
C TYR A 253 -1.61 -7.66 23.81
N LEU A 254 -1.74 -7.11 22.60
CA LEU A 254 -1.47 -5.70 22.34
C LEU A 254 -2.44 -4.79 23.12
N PRO A 255 -3.78 -4.99 23.09
CA PRO A 255 -4.71 -4.26 23.94
C PRO A 255 -4.39 -4.38 25.44
N GLU A 256 -4.02 -5.56 25.93
CA GLU A 256 -3.65 -5.76 27.34
C GLU A 256 -2.48 -4.85 27.75
N LYS A 257 -1.44 -4.75 26.91
CA LYS A 257 -0.27 -3.87 27.17
C LYS A 257 -0.60 -2.38 27.21
N PHE A 258 -1.70 -2.00 26.60
CA PHE A 258 -2.21 -0.63 26.63
C PHE A 258 -3.23 -0.37 27.74
N LEU A 259 -3.49 -1.35 28.62
CA LEU A 259 -4.58 -1.31 29.60
C LEU A 259 -5.91 -0.97 28.91
N ALA A 260 -6.13 -1.57 27.74
CA ALA A 260 -7.23 -1.22 26.86
C ALA A 260 -8.60 -1.47 27.49
N SER A 261 -9.53 -0.56 27.21
CA SER A 261 -10.94 -0.69 27.58
C SER A 261 -11.84 -0.38 26.39
N THR A 262 -13.11 -0.75 26.48
CA THR A 262 -14.12 -0.48 25.44
C THR A 262 -15.20 0.45 25.99
N ASP A 263 -15.15 1.73 25.60
CA ASP A 263 -16.17 2.72 25.92
C ASP A 263 -17.30 2.78 24.87
N ASN A 264 -18.23 3.72 25.02
CA ASN A 264 -19.35 3.90 24.09
C ASN A 264 -18.88 4.28 22.68
N LEU A 265 -17.85 5.12 22.58
CA LEU A 265 -17.28 5.54 21.30
C LEU A 265 -16.66 4.36 20.55
N CYS A 266 -15.91 3.50 21.26
CA CYS A 266 -15.34 2.28 20.70
C CYS A 266 -16.43 1.38 20.06
N LYS A 267 -17.58 1.25 20.73
CA LYS A 267 -18.72 0.47 20.21
C LYS A 267 -19.34 1.14 18.98
N LEU A 268 -19.44 2.47 18.96
CA LEU A 268 -20.02 3.22 17.86
C LEU A 268 -19.23 3.07 16.55
N PHE A 269 -17.90 2.90 16.60
CA PHE A 269 -17.10 2.68 15.38
C PHE A 269 -17.52 1.46 14.57
N LYS A 270 -18.14 0.45 15.21
CA LYS A 270 -18.71 -0.71 14.51
C LYS A 270 -19.81 -0.31 13.50
N THR A 271 -20.50 0.81 13.72
CA THR A 271 -21.59 1.29 12.85
C THR A 271 -21.11 1.85 11.50
N ILE A 272 -19.84 2.24 11.44
CA ILE A 272 -19.20 2.77 10.23
C ILE A 272 -18.12 1.83 9.66
N ALA A 273 -17.91 0.70 10.33
CA ALA A 273 -17.03 -0.35 9.87
C ALA A 273 -17.44 -0.79 8.45
N PRO A 274 -16.56 -0.68 7.44
CA PRO A 274 -16.88 -1.14 6.10
C PRO A 274 -17.14 -2.64 6.05
N SER A 275 -17.81 -3.11 4.99
CA SER A 275 -17.98 -4.54 4.77
C SER A 275 -16.62 -5.26 4.65
N PRO A 276 -16.51 -6.52 5.13
CA PRO A 276 -15.32 -7.34 4.92
C PRO A 276 -14.96 -7.48 3.45
N GLN A 277 -13.66 -7.53 3.18
CA GLN A 277 -13.05 -7.78 1.88
C GLN A 277 -12.86 -9.28 1.74
N LYS A 278 -13.60 -9.90 0.81
CA LYS A 278 -13.56 -11.36 0.58
C LYS A 278 -12.37 -11.82 -0.28
N SER A 279 -11.68 -10.89 -0.90
CA SER A 279 -10.53 -11.13 -1.79
C SER A 279 -9.21 -10.92 -1.05
N GLU A 280 -8.12 -11.43 -1.64
CA GLU A 280 -6.73 -11.22 -1.20
C GLU A 280 -6.20 -9.80 -1.50
N ASN A 281 -7.08 -8.79 -1.50
CA ASN A 281 -6.80 -7.36 -1.68
C ASN A 281 -6.99 -6.58 -0.35
N CYS A 282 -6.47 -7.13 0.75
CA CYS A 282 -6.72 -6.58 2.09
C CYS A 282 -5.93 -5.29 2.38
N ALA A 283 -4.79 -5.07 1.72
CA ALA A 283 -3.88 -3.96 2.01
C ALA A 283 -4.53 -2.59 1.84
N LEU A 284 -5.17 -2.33 0.70
CA LEU A 284 -5.88 -1.06 0.52
C LEU A 284 -7.13 -0.99 1.40
N ALA A 285 -7.77 -2.14 1.63
CA ALA A 285 -9.01 -2.21 2.38
C ALA A 285 -8.78 -1.79 3.85
N SER A 286 -7.74 -2.31 4.50
CA SER A 286 -7.38 -1.96 5.89
C SER A 286 -7.04 -0.47 6.04
N VAL A 287 -6.26 0.11 5.12
CA VAL A 287 -5.97 1.55 5.16
C VAL A 287 -7.24 2.38 4.99
N LYS A 288 -8.17 1.99 4.11
CA LYS A 288 -9.48 2.67 3.98
C LYS A 288 -10.32 2.63 5.24
N ALA A 289 -10.24 1.54 6.02
CA ALA A 289 -10.90 1.44 7.32
C ALA A 289 -10.24 2.37 8.35
N ALA A 290 -8.91 2.39 8.39
CA ALA A 290 -8.15 3.27 9.28
C ALA A 290 -8.38 4.75 8.98
N VAL A 291 -8.41 5.14 7.70
CA VAL A 291 -8.73 6.52 7.30
C VAL A 291 -10.15 6.90 7.72
N ARG A 292 -11.12 5.97 7.66
CA ARG A 292 -12.48 6.26 8.14
C ARG A 292 -12.52 6.51 9.65
N PHE A 293 -11.80 5.70 10.43
CA PHE A 293 -11.65 5.93 11.86
C PHE A 293 -10.98 7.28 12.15
N ALA A 294 -9.82 7.55 11.54
CA ALA A 294 -9.06 8.79 11.74
C ALA A 294 -9.86 10.02 11.33
N TRP A 295 -10.59 9.95 10.21
CA TRP A 295 -11.40 11.07 9.74
C TRP A 295 -12.52 11.43 10.71
N ALA A 296 -13.21 10.43 11.27
CA ALA A 296 -14.19 10.65 12.33
C ALA A 296 -13.58 11.37 13.56
N MET A 297 -12.43 10.91 14.02
CA MET A 297 -11.72 11.51 15.16
C MET A 297 -11.17 12.92 14.86
N LEU A 298 -10.84 13.22 13.60
CA LEU A 298 -10.45 14.56 13.17
C LEU A 298 -11.63 15.52 13.07
N LEU A 299 -12.83 15.01 12.77
CA LEU A 299 -14.03 15.85 12.66
C LEU A 299 -14.45 16.40 14.03
N LYS A 300 -14.36 15.60 15.09
CA LYS A 300 -14.71 15.96 16.47
C LYS A 300 -13.92 15.08 17.45
N ASP A 301 -13.41 15.66 18.54
CA ASP A 301 -12.57 14.94 19.52
C ASP A 301 -13.28 13.73 20.14
N GLU A 302 -14.59 13.87 20.41
CA GLU A 302 -15.49 12.78 20.77
C GLU A 302 -16.64 12.71 19.76
N PRO A 303 -16.48 11.94 18.66
CA PRO A 303 -17.46 11.92 17.58
C PRO A 303 -18.70 11.12 17.97
N ASP A 304 -19.86 11.76 17.85
CA ASP A 304 -21.17 11.13 18.02
C ASP A 304 -21.61 10.37 16.75
N GLN A 305 -22.75 9.68 16.83
CA GLN A 305 -23.29 8.88 15.74
C GLN A 305 -23.50 9.68 14.43
N GLN A 306 -23.87 10.96 14.52
CA GLN A 306 -24.02 11.83 13.36
C GLN A 306 -22.67 12.15 12.72
N THR A 307 -21.67 12.46 13.55
CA THR A 307 -20.29 12.69 13.10
C THR A 307 -19.72 11.46 12.42
N LEU A 308 -19.94 10.27 12.98
CA LEU A 308 -19.53 9.01 12.38
C LEU A 308 -20.22 8.76 11.03
N ALA A 309 -21.53 8.99 10.95
CA ALA A 309 -22.28 8.87 9.69
C ALA A 309 -21.73 9.82 8.61
N HIS A 310 -21.42 11.06 8.99
CA HIS A 310 -20.79 12.02 8.10
C HIS A 310 -19.40 11.55 7.64
N ALA A 311 -18.55 11.09 8.56
CA ALA A 311 -17.24 10.55 8.25
C ALA A 311 -17.31 9.35 7.28
N ARG A 312 -18.32 8.49 7.46
CA ARG A 312 -18.59 7.36 6.56
C ARG A 312 -18.91 7.83 5.15
N GLU A 313 -19.77 8.84 5.01
CA GLU A 313 -20.15 9.39 3.70
C GLU A 313 -18.98 10.10 3.02
N GLU A 314 -18.26 10.96 3.73
CA GLU A 314 -17.13 11.69 3.17
C GLU A 314 -16.02 10.72 2.73
N THR A 315 -15.69 9.69 3.52
CA THR A 315 -14.67 8.72 3.12
C THR A 315 -15.09 7.74 2.01
N LYS A 316 -16.30 7.85 1.43
CA LYS A 316 -16.69 7.05 0.24
C LYS A 316 -15.89 7.43 -1.00
N PHE A 317 -15.33 8.64 -1.11
CA PHE A 317 -14.52 8.99 -2.28
C PHE A 317 -13.30 8.07 -2.41
N LEU A 318 -12.74 7.59 -1.30
CA LEU A 318 -11.66 6.59 -1.29
C LEU A 318 -12.09 5.25 -1.91
N GLY A 319 -13.39 4.98 -2.04
CA GLY A 319 -13.91 3.81 -2.77
C GLY A 319 -14.32 4.10 -4.21
N SER A 320 -14.25 5.35 -4.67
CA SER A 320 -14.85 5.75 -5.94
C SER A 320 -13.97 5.37 -7.14
N ILE A 321 -14.64 5.00 -8.24
CA ILE A 321 -13.98 4.71 -9.51
C ILE A 321 -13.30 5.96 -10.09
N LYS A 322 -13.87 7.15 -9.83
CA LYS A 322 -13.31 8.46 -10.22
C LYS A 322 -11.91 8.67 -9.63
N THR A 323 -11.72 8.34 -8.35
CA THR A 323 -10.40 8.40 -7.70
C THR A 323 -9.40 7.48 -8.38
N ALA A 324 -9.78 6.22 -8.59
CA ALA A 324 -8.92 5.22 -9.20
C ALA A 324 -8.46 5.65 -10.60
N ALA A 325 -9.38 6.22 -11.38
CA ALA A 325 -9.08 6.69 -12.72
C ALA A 325 -8.20 7.92 -12.77
N ARG A 326 -8.45 8.92 -11.92
CA ARG A 326 -7.60 10.10 -11.89
C ARG A 326 -6.18 9.77 -11.45
N LEU A 327 -6.03 8.88 -10.46
CA LEU A 327 -4.73 8.32 -10.11
C LEU A 327 -4.08 7.70 -11.34
N VAL A 328 -4.77 6.81 -12.06
CA VAL A 328 -4.25 6.16 -13.27
C VAL A 328 -3.88 7.17 -14.35
N CYS A 329 -4.71 8.17 -14.60
CA CYS A 329 -4.44 9.17 -15.64
C CYS A 329 -3.23 10.02 -15.29
N ALA A 330 -3.21 10.60 -14.09
CA ALA A 330 -2.05 11.35 -13.59
C ALA A 330 -0.76 10.49 -13.63
N LYS A 331 -0.92 9.17 -13.43
CA LYS A 331 0.16 8.19 -13.48
C LYS A 331 0.65 7.90 -14.89
N LEU A 332 -0.26 7.77 -15.85
CA LEU A 332 0.01 7.46 -17.25
C LEU A 332 0.58 8.67 -18.00
N HIS A 333 0.03 9.88 -17.83
CA HIS A 333 0.48 11.08 -18.54
C HIS A 333 1.98 11.38 -18.38
N LYS A 334 2.56 10.97 -17.24
CA LYS A 334 3.97 11.20 -16.92
C LYS A 334 4.92 10.11 -17.43
N ASN A 335 4.40 8.99 -17.93
CA ASN A 335 5.21 7.92 -18.51
C ASN A 335 5.40 8.17 -20.03
N LYS A 336 6.48 7.69 -20.66
CA LYS A 336 6.71 7.79 -22.11
C LYS A 336 6.58 6.45 -22.85
N SER A 337 6.44 5.33 -22.12
CA SER A 337 6.58 3.97 -22.68
C SER A 337 5.31 3.36 -23.26
N ASP A 338 4.13 3.68 -22.74
CA ASP A 338 2.84 3.19 -23.25
C ASP A 338 2.31 4.14 -24.33
N LYS A 339 2.95 4.12 -25.51
CA LYS A 339 2.69 5.09 -26.59
C LYS A 339 1.22 5.18 -27.00
N GLN A 340 0.46 4.08 -26.90
CA GLN A 340 -0.92 4.01 -27.39
C GLN A 340 -1.91 4.60 -26.37
N THR A 341 -1.82 4.22 -25.10
CA THR A 341 -2.62 4.84 -24.03
C THR A 341 -2.18 6.27 -23.75
N LEU A 342 -0.90 6.59 -23.96
CA LEU A 342 -0.37 7.95 -23.89
C LEU A 342 -0.88 8.84 -25.02
N ALA A 343 -0.96 8.33 -26.26
CA ALA A 343 -1.52 9.11 -27.37
C ALA A 343 -2.98 9.47 -27.07
N TYR A 344 -3.77 8.47 -26.65
CA TYR A 344 -5.17 8.65 -26.26
C TYR A 344 -5.34 9.59 -25.05
N ALA A 345 -4.54 9.39 -24.00
CA ALA A 345 -4.55 10.27 -22.83
C ALA A 345 -4.17 11.69 -23.23
N ARG A 346 -3.10 11.88 -24.02
CA ARG A 346 -2.61 13.19 -24.48
C ARG A 346 -3.65 13.97 -25.28
N GLU A 347 -4.38 13.32 -26.18
CA GLU A 347 -5.45 13.97 -26.97
C GLU A 347 -6.62 14.46 -26.10
N GLU A 348 -7.00 13.71 -25.06
CA GLU A 348 -8.07 14.06 -24.13
C GLU A 348 -7.65 15.07 -23.03
N THR A 349 -6.34 15.30 -22.80
CA THR A 349 -5.83 16.12 -21.67
C THR A 349 -6.00 17.64 -21.80
N LYS A 350 -6.52 18.19 -22.90
CA LYS A 350 -6.57 19.66 -23.03
C LYS A 350 -7.54 20.35 -22.05
N LEU A 351 -8.42 19.61 -21.36
CA LEU A 351 -9.37 20.16 -20.37
C LEU A 351 -9.35 19.50 -18.97
N PHE A 352 -8.55 18.44 -18.75
CA PHE A 352 -8.47 17.61 -17.53
C PHE A 352 -9.79 17.53 -16.72
N THR A 353 -10.84 17.00 -17.33
CA THR A 353 -12.16 16.80 -16.68
C THR A 353 -12.28 15.40 -16.07
N ASP A 354 -13.28 15.22 -15.19
CA ASP A 354 -13.73 13.91 -14.69
C ASP A 354 -13.97 12.89 -15.82
N PHE A 355 -14.37 13.40 -16.98
CA PHE A 355 -14.72 12.66 -18.17
C PHE A 355 -13.49 12.07 -18.88
N SER A 356 -12.49 12.90 -19.16
CA SER A 356 -11.24 12.48 -19.79
C SER A 356 -10.49 11.46 -18.92
N ALA A 357 -10.50 11.64 -17.59
CA ALA A 357 -9.90 10.68 -16.67
C ALA A 357 -10.60 9.30 -16.70
N MET A 358 -11.92 9.28 -16.83
CA MET A 358 -12.69 8.04 -16.88
C MET A 358 -12.52 7.28 -18.19
N ARG A 359 -12.43 7.98 -19.33
CA ARG A 359 -12.17 7.37 -20.63
C ARG A 359 -10.80 6.72 -20.70
N VAL A 360 -9.76 7.42 -20.25
CA VAL A 360 -8.39 6.88 -20.17
C VAL A 360 -8.33 5.68 -19.20
N PHE A 361 -9.09 5.74 -18.10
CA PHE A 361 -9.21 4.61 -17.19
C PHE A 361 -9.92 3.40 -17.82
N GLN A 362 -11.04 3.61 -18.51
CA GLN A 362 -11.74 2.55 -19.22
C GLN A 362 -10.86 1.92 -20.30
N GLU A 363 -10.09 2.73 -21.03
CA GLU A 363 -9.17 2.27 -22.05
C GLU A 363 -7.99 1.51 -21.44
N PHE A 364 -7.44 1.99 -20.32
CA PHE A 364 -6.42 1.25 -19.56
C PHE A 364 -6.95 -0.12 -19.12
N ILE A 365 -8.15 -0.17 -18.53
CA ILE A 365 -8.77 -1.44 -18.13
C ILE A 365 -9.03 -2.33 -19.35
N ARG A 366 -9.54 -1.77 -20.45
CA ARG A 366 -9.83 -2.52 -21.68
C ARG A 366 -8.57 -3.15 -22.26
N THR A 367 -7.53 -2.36 -22.42
CA THR A 367 -6.30 -2.74 -23.10
C THR A 367 -5.39 -3.60 -22.22
N HIS A 368 -5.37 -3.37 -20.90
CA HIS A 368 -4.38 -4.03 -20.03
C HIS A 368 -4.97 -5.05 -19.05
N ILE A 369 -6.27 -4.94 -18.72
CA ILE A 369 -6.90 -5.83 -17.75
C ILE A 369 -7.90 -6.79 -18.44
N LEU A 370 -8.71 -6.32 -19.40
CA LEU A 370 -9.72 -7.15 -20.07
C LEU A 370 -9.16 -8.02 -21.20
N GLN A 371 -8.02 -7.66 -21.81
CA GLN A 371 -7.32 -8.53 -22.76
C GLN A 371 -6.75 -9.79 -22.09
N CYS A 372 -6.69 -9.82 -20.75
CA CYS A 372 -6.13 -10.93 -20.00
C CYS A 372 -7.12 -12.11 -19.93
N HIS A 373 -6.73 -13.24 -20.52
CA HIS A 373 -7.55 -14.44 -20.70
C HIS A 373 -7.99 -15.15 -19.40
N VAL A 374 -7.64 -14.64 -18.20
CA VAL A 374 -7.91 -15.30 -16.90
C VAL A 374 -8.30 -14.29 -15.81
N LEU A 375 -9.36 -13.50 -16.04
CA LEU A 375 -10.08 -12.83 -14.93
C LEU A 375 -11.11 -13.79 -14.35
N SER A 376 -11.21 -13.86 -13.02
CA SER A 376 -12.25 -14.67 -12.35
C SER A 376 -13.64 -14.17 -12.76
N ARG A 377 -14.63 -15.08 -12.82
CA ARG A 377 -16.02 -14.73 -13.18
C ARG A 377 -16.57 -13.64 -12.23
N SER A 378 -16.23 -13.70 -10.95
CA SER A 378 -16.59 -12.69 -9.95
C SER A 378 -15.92 -11.34 -10.22
N ALA A 379 -14.65 -11.31 -10.63
CA ALA A 379 -13.95 -10.07 -11.00
C ALA A 379 -14.54 -9.43 -12.26
N LYS A 380 -14.86 -10.23 -13.29
CA LYS A 380 -15.54 -9.74 -14.52
C LYS A 380 -16.89 -9.11 -14.19
N LEU A 381 -17.73 -9.80 -13.43
CA LEU A 381 -19.04 -9.28 -13.01
C LEU A 381 -18.93 -8.04 -12.11
N SER A 382 -17.97 -8.01 -11.18
CA SER A 382 -17.69 -6.84 -10.34
C SER A 382 -17.26 -5.63 -11.18
N PHE A 383 -16.39 -5.86 -12.17
CA PHE A 383 -15.96 -4.82 -13.09
C PHE A 383 -17.12 -4.33 -13.96
N GLU A 384 -17.87 -5.22 -14.59
CA GLU A 384 -19.03 -4.88 -15.42
C GLU A 384 -20.11 -4.15 -14.63
N ALA A 385 -20.39 -4.58 -13.39
CA ALA A 385 -21.34 -3.88 -12.52
C ALA A 385 -20.86 -2.48 -12.15
N LYS A 386 -19.57 -2.30 -11.84
CA LYS A 386 -18.97 -0.99 -11.56
C LYS A 386 -18.93 -0.10 -12.80
N LYS A 387 -18.59 -0.67 -13.96
CA LYS A 387 -18.60 -0.03 -15.27
C LYS A 387 -20.02 0.43 -15.62
N SER A 388 -21.01 -0.46 -15.56
CA SER A 388 -22.42 -0.16 -15.84
C SER A 388 -22.98 0.89 -14.87
N ARG A 389 -22.68 0.80 -13.58
CA ARG A 389 -23.09 1.83 -12.59
C ARG A 389 -22.47 3.18 -12.93
N PHE A 390 -21.21 3.18 -13.37
CA PHE A 390 -20.54 4.39 -13.83
C PHE A 390 -21.18 4.92 -15.11
N GLU A 391 -21.39 4.10 -16.15
CA GLU A 391 -22.03 4.46 -17.42
C GLU A 391 -23.45 5.02 -17.23
N LYS A 392 -24.22 4.48 -16.28
CA LYS A 392 -25.53 5.01 -15.89
C LYS A 392 -25.43 6.38 -15.20
N THR A 393 -24.44 6.55 -14.33
CA THR A 393 -24.17 7.85 -13.69
C THR A 393 -23.68 8.87 -14.72
N TYR A 394 -22.89 8.40 -15.69
CA TYR A 394 -22.35 9.15 -16.82
C TYR A 394 -23.46 9.63 -17.76
N SER A 395 -24.33 8.75 -18.24
CA SER A 395 -25.45 9.09 -19.14
C SER A 395 -26.36 10.14 -18.51
N LYS A 396 -26.65 9.99 -17.21
CA LYS A 396 -27.43 10.97 -16.45
C LYS A 396 -26.73 12.32 -16.29
N HIS A 397 -25.40 12.35 -16.28
CA HIS A 397 -24.64 13.60 -16.21
C HIS A 397 -24.52 14.28 -17.59
N GLU A 398 -24.42 13.49 -18.66
CA GLU A 398 -24.42 13.93 -20.05
C GLU A 398 -25.77 14.56 -20.44
N GLU A 399 -26.90 13.93 -20.06
CA GLU A 399 -28.24 14.50 -20.20
C GLU A 399 -28.40 15.85 -19.45
N ASN A 400 -27.82 15.97 -18.25
CA ASN A 400 -27.86 17.22 -17.48
C ASN A 400 -26.93 18.30 -18.03
N LEU A 401 -25.78 17.94 -18.61
CA LEU A 401 -24.87 18.89 -19.25
C LEU A 401 -25.44 19.37 -20.60
N GLN A 402 -26.08 18.49 -21.38
CA GLN A 402 -26.80 18.88 -22.59
C GLN A 402 -28.04 19.72 -22.25
N GLY A 403 -28.78 19.40 -21.18
CA GLY A 403 -29.90 20.23 -20.70
C GLY A 403 -29.49 21.64 -20.22
N ASN A 404 -28.29 21.77 -19.64
CA ASN A 404 -27.73 23.07 -19.23
C ASN A 404 -27.06 23.85 -20.38
N LEU A 405 -26.70 23.18 -21.49
CA LEU A 405 -26.23 23.84 -22.72
C LEU A 405 -27.39 24.38 -23.57
N VAL A 406 -28.61 23.86 -23.40
CA VAL A 406 -29.82 24.32 -24.10
C VAL A 406 -30.52 25.49 -23.35
N SER A 407 -29.99 25.93 -22.21
CA SER A 407 -30.57 27.01 -21.37
C SER A 407 -29.62 28.17 -21.06
N LEU A 408 -28.62 28.41 -21.91
CA LEU A 408 -27.92 29.69 -21.96
C LEU A 408 -28.41 30.47 -23.18
N PRO A 409 -28.87 31.74 -23.03
CA PRO A 409 -29.21 32.60 -24.17
C PRO A 409 -28.01 32.87 -25.07
#